data_AF-A0A7J3BB58-F1
#
_entry.id   AF-A0A7J3BB58-F1
#
_cell.length_a   1.000
_cell.length_b   1.000
_cell.length_c   1.000
_cell.angle_alpha   90.00
_cell.angle_beta   90.00
_cell.angle_gamma   90.00
#
_symmetry.space_group_name_H-M   'P 1'
#
loop_
_entity.id
_entity.type
_entity.pdbx_description
1 polymer ?
#
loop_
_entity_poly.entity_id
_entity_poly.type
_entity_poly.pdbx_seq_one_letter_code
_entity_poly.pdbx_strand_id
1 'polypeptide(L)'
;MSVPLGVEEIADRIRTMQIRGAGEIARAAAQGLVIAATESKATSVQNFVSDLEGAAQALLHTRPTAVSLPNAIRFIMHRMKSFAQKTVDVESIRAFTISTGQSFINSSKMAKEVIGEIGARRIRDGDVLLTHCNSSATTSIFISAAKMGKRIRVFATETRPLYQGHLTVKELTDAGIDVTVIVDSAVRHVMHEVDRVVVGADAVAANGAVVNKIGTSLIALAAHEASVRFFVAAETFKFSPETLIGGLVEIEERSPTELVDEEFLKA
;
A
#
# COMPACT_ATOMS: atom_id res chain seq x y z
N MET A 1 -30.21 4.05 1.09
CA MET A 1 -29.46 4.68 -0.02
C MET A 1 -28.57 3.62 -0.62
N SER A 2 -28.61 3.44 -1.94
CA SER A 2 -27.75 2.48 -2.63
C SER A 2 -26.36 3.06 -2.77
N VAL A 3 -25.34 2.30 -2.38
CA VAL A 3 -23.95 2.64 -2.70
C VAL A 3 -23.80 2.65 -4.22
N PRO A 4 -23.12 3.63 -4.83
CA PRO A 4 -22.94 3.66 -6.28
C PRO A 4 -22.21 2.43 -6.80
N LEU A 5 -22.59 1.93 -7.99
CA LEU A 5 -22.02 0.73 -8.60
C LEU A 5 -20.49 0.82 -8.71
N GLY A 6 -19.94 1.99 -9.09
CA GLY A 6 -18.50 2.17 -9.19
C GLY A 6 -17.76 2.03 -7.85
N VAL A 7 -18.43 2.29 -6.73
CA VAL A 7 -17.87 2.06 -5.38
C VAL A 7 -17.89 0.58 -5.02
N GLU A 8 -18.98 -0.12 -5.35
CA GLU A 8 -19.10 -1.56 -5.16
C GLU A 8 -18.05 -2.32 -5.97
N GLU A 9 -17.86 -1.95 -7.24
CA GLU A 9 -16.81 -2.52 -8.10
C GLU A 9 -15.41 -2.30 -7.52
N ILE A 10 -15.10 -1.10 -7.01
CA ILE A 10 -13.82 -0.85 -6.34
C ILE A 10 -13.68 -1.72 -5.11
N ALA A 11 -14.72 -1.84 -4.28
CA ALA A 11 -14.69 -2.65 -3.08
C ALA A 11 -14.43 -4.13 -3.41
N ASP A 12 -15.10 -4.68 -4.41
CA ASP A 12 -14.90 -6.05 -4.87
C ASP A 12 -13.50 -6.28 -5.43
N ARG A 13 -12.96 -5.33 -6.20
CA ARG A 13 -11.59 -5.41 -6.73
C ARG A 13 -10.53 -5.35 -5.63
N ILE A 14 -10.80 -4.66 -4.51
CA ILE A 14 -9.92 -4.67 -3.34
C ILE A 14 -10.02 -6.02 -2.62
N ARG A 15 -11.24 -6.55 -2.38
CA ARG A 15 -11.46 -7.86 -1.71
C ARG A 15 -10.81 -9.02 -2.48
N THR A 16 -10.99 -9.03 -3.80
CA THR A 16 -10.47 -10.06 -4.72
C THR A 16 -9.00 -9.86 -5.11
N MET A 17 -8.31 -8.89 -4.51
CA MET A 17 -6.89 -8.58 -4.75
C MET A 17 -6.52 -8.20 -6.21
N GLN A 18 -7.50 -7.84 -7.03
CA GLN A 18 -7.25 -7.20 -8.32
C GLN A 18 -6.59 -5.83 -8.12
N ILE A 19 -7.04 -5.08 -7.11
CA ILE A 19 -6.36 -3.90 -6.58
C ILE A 19 -5.61 -4.32 -5.32
N ARG A 20 -4.28 -4.21 -5.35
CA ARG A 20 -3.39 -4.67 -4.29
C ARG A 20 -2.23 -3.70 -4.07
N GLY A 21 -1.63 -3.79 -2.90
CA GLY A 21 -0.62 -2.85 -2.41
C GLY A 21 -1.26 -1.67 -1.68
N ALA A 22 -0.78 -1.39 -0.46
CA ALA A 22 -1.40 -0.40 0.42
C ALA A 22 -1.58 1.00 -0.22
N GLY A 23 -0.64 1.44 -1.07
CA GLY A 23 -0.75 2.72 -1.78
C GLY A 23 -1.87 2.74 -2.83
N GLU A 24 -2.01 1.68 -3.63
CA GLU A 24 -3.07 1.59 -4.63
C GLU A 24 -4.45 1.42 -4.00
N ILE A 25 -4.55 0.63 -2.92
CA ILE A 25 -5.80 0.46 -2.16
C ILE A 25 -6.28 1.82 -1.62
N ALA A 26 -5.38 2.63 -1.05
CA ALA A 26 -5.72 3.97 -0.57
C ALA A 26 -6.19 4.90 -1.69
N ARG A 27 -5.53 4.88 -2.85
CA ARG A 27 -5.95 5.67 -4.01
C ARG A 27 -7.30 5.21 -4.57
N ALA A 28 -7.53 3.90 -4.63
CA ALA A 28 -8.80 3.33 -5.08
C ALA A 28 -9.95 3.71 -4.14
N ALA A 29 -9.73 3.65 -2.82
CA ALA A 29 -10.74 4.08 -1.85
C ALA A 29 -11.04 5.59 -1.94
N ALA A 30 -10.00 6.41 -2.12
CA ALA A 30 -10.19 7.83 -2.39
C ALA A 30 -11.00 8.07 -3.66
N GLN A 31 -10.70 7.32 -4.74
CA GLN A 31 -11.46 7.38 -5.98
C GLN A 31 -12.92 6.93 -5.80
N GLY A 32 -13.18 5.91 -4.97
CA GLY A 32 -14.52 5.48 -4.61
C GLY A 32 -15.31 6.60 -3.93
N LEU A 33 -14.71 7.34 -3.00
CA LEU A 33 -15.37 8.50 -2.39
C LEU A 33 -15.58 9.66 -3.39
N VAL A 34 -14.68 9.86 -4.35
CA VAL A 34 -14.87 10.83 -5.44
C VAL A 34 -16.07 10.44 -6.32
N ILE A 35 -16.18 9.16 -6.67
CA ILE A 35 -17.33 8.63 -7.42
C ILE A 35 -18.62 8.86 -6.63
N ALA A 36 -18.63 8.49 -5.35
CA ALA A 36 -19.79 8.69 -4.48
C ALA A 36 -20.21 10.15 -4.37
N ALA A 37 -19.26 11.08 -4.25
CA ALA A 37 -19.55 12.50 -4.23
C ALA A 37 -20.11 13.00 -5.57
N THR A 38 -19.57 12.50 -6.68
CA THR A 38 -19.98 12.90 -8.03
C THR A 38 -21.38 12.39 -8.37
N GLU A 39 -21.72 11.16 -7.98
CA GLU A 39 -22.99 10.51 -8.33
C GLU A 39 -24.11 10.75 -7.30
N SER A 40 -23.79 11.26 -6.11
CA SER A 40 -24.80 11.57 -5.10
C SER A 40 -25.82 12.59 -5.63
N LYS A 41 -27.12 12.27 -5.50
CA LYS A 41 -28.24 13.16 -5.87
C LYS A 41 -28.76 13.96 -4.68
N ALA A 42 -28.02 13.99 -3.57
CA ALA A 42 -28.43 14.69 -2.36
C ALA A 42 -28.57 16.19 -2.62
N THR A 43 -29.67 16.76 -2.14
CA THR A 43 -29.98 18.20 -2.16
C THR A 43 -29.83 18.86 -0.78
N SER A 44 -29.55 18.06 0.26
CA SER A 44 -29.27 18.53 1.62
C SER A 44 -27.92 18.02 2.10
N VAL A 45 -27.27 18.80 2.96
CA VAL A 45 -25.96 18.45 3.54
C VAL A 45 -26.04 17.12 4.29
N GLN A 46 -27.12 16.92 5.05
CA GLN A 46 -27.34 15.69 5.81
C GLN A 46 -27.39 14.45 4.90
N ASN A 47 -28.12 14.52 3.78
CA ASN A 47 -28.22 13.40 2.85
C ASN A 47 -26.89 13.16 2.12
N PHE A 48 -26.16 14.23 1.77
CA PHE A 48 -24.85 14.10 1.12
C PHE A 48 -23.82 13.43 2.05
N VAL A 49 -23.81 13.81 3.33
CA VAL A 49 -22.96 13.16 4.34
C VAL A 49 -23.34 11.69 4.49
N SER A 50 -24.64 11.37 4.55
CA SER A 50 -25.13 9.99 4.65
C SER A 50 -24.73 9.14 3.43
N ASP A 51 -24.80 9.68 2.21
CA ASP A 51 -24.36 8.99 0.99
C ASP A 51 -22.88 8.61 1.08
N LEU A 52 -22.03 9.56 1.49
CA LEU A 52 -20.59 9.30 1.61
C LEU A 52 -20.22 8.39 2.77
N GLU A 53 -20.98 8.44 3.88
CA GLU A 53 -20.81 7.48 4.96
C GLU A 53 -21.14 6.06 4.50
N GLY A 54 -22.19 5.87 3.72
CA GLY A 54 -22.51 4.57 3.11
C GLY A 54 -21.37 4.05 2.22
N ALA A 55 -20.84 4.89 1.35
CA ALA A 55 -19.70 4.54 0.49
C ALA A 55 -18.42 4.25 1.30
N ALA A 56 -18.12 5.07 2.32
CA ALA A 56 -16.98 4.87 3.20
C ALA A 56 -17.06 3.53 3.94
N GLN A 57 -18.24 3.17 4.46
CA GLN A 57 -18.45 1.88 5.13
C GLN A 57 -18.27 0.71 4.16
N ALA A 58 -18.82 0.79 2.95
CA ALA A 58 -18.64 -0.26 1.95
C ALA A 58 -17.16 -0.53 1.61
N LEU A 59 -16.35 0.53 1.56
CA LEU A 59 -14.91 0.44 1.30
C LEU A 59 -14.11 -0.04 2.52
N LEU A 60 -14.44 0.41 3.73
CA LEU A 60 -13.72 0.02 4.97
C LEU A 60 -13.78 -1.48 5.24
N HIS A 61 -14.90 -2.14 4.94
CA HIS A 61 -15.08 -3.58 5.16
C HIS A 61 -14.42 -4.46 4.08
N THR A 62 -13.49 -3.93 3.30
CA THR A 62 -12.82 -4.69 2.24
C THR A 62 -11.59 -5.45 2.76
N ARG A 63 -10.67 -4.77 3.47
CA ARG A 63 -9.43 -5.38 4.01
C ARG A 63 -8.96 -4.67 5.29
N PRO A 64 -8.79 -5.38 6.43
CA PRO A 64 -8.50 -4.74 7.72
C PRO A 64 -7.03 -4.32 7.94
N THR A 65 -6.05 -5.08 7.41
CA THR A 65 -4.62 -4.87 7.72
C THR A 65 -4.02 -3.58 7.15
N ALA A 66 -4.47 -3.18 5.96
CA ALA A 66 -3.87 -2.06 5.23
C ALA A 66 -4.38 -0.73 5.78
N VAL A 67 -3.71 -0.18 6.80
CA VAL A 67 -4.11 1.08 7.46
C VAL A 67 -4.17 2.29 6.51
N SER A 68 -3.55 2.18 5.33
CA SER A 68 -3.66 3.15 4.26
C SER A 68 -5.10 3.37 3.78
N LEU A 69 -5.92 2.32 3.77
CA LEU A 69 -7.34 2.35 3.40
C LEU A 69 -8.15 3.24 4.35
N PRO A 70 -8.25 2.94 5.67
CA PRO A 70 -8.99 3.78 6.60
C PRO A 70 -8.39 5.18 6.70
N ASN A 71 -7.07 5.35 6.58
CA ASN A 71 -6.46 6.68 6.61
C ASN A 71 -6.88 7.55 5.41
N ALA A 72 -6.96 6.99 4.20
CA ALA A 72 -7.44 7.73 3.03
C ALA A 72 -8.91 8.16 3.19
N ILE A 73 -9.76 7.25 3.66
CA ILE A 73 -11.18 7.51 3.91
C ILE A 73 -11.34 8.58 4.98
N ARG A 74 -10.64 8.45 6.13
CA ARG A 74 -10.66 9.42 7.23
C ARG A 74 -10.19 10.80 6.78
N PHE A 75 -9.13 10.89 5.97
CA PHE A 75 -8.63 12.15 5.44
C PHE A 75 -9.71 12.93 4.67
N ILE A 76 -10.41 12.25 3.76
CA ILE A 76 -11.45 12.87 2.93
C ILE A 76 -12.68 13.19 3.77
N MET A 77 -13.19 12.21 4.54
CA MET A 77 -14.41 12.36 5.34
C MET A 77 -14.27 13.43 6.42
N HIS A 78 -13.13 13.51 7.11
CA HIS A 78 -12.91 14.52 8.14
C HIS A 78 -12.88 15.93 7.56
N ARG A 79 -12.18 16.15 6.45
CA ARG A 79 -12.13 17.45 5.77
C ARG A 79 -13.49 17.86 5.23
N MET A 80 -14.22 16.93 4.60
CA MET A 80 -15.58 17.17 4.12
C MET A 80 -16.50 17.58 5.27
N LYS A 81 -16.54 16.82 6.37
CA LYS A 81 -17.37 17.14 7.55
C LYS A 81 -17.01 18.49 8.16
N SER A 82 -15.72 18.81 8.23
CA SER A 82 -15.23 20.09 8.76
C SER A 82 -15.61 21.28 7.86
N PHE A 83 -15.68 21.06 6.54
CA PHE A 83 -16.14 22.06 5.59
C PHE A 83 -17.67 22.21 5.61
N ALA A 84 -18.41 21.12 5.75
CA ALA A 84 -19.86 21.10 5.88
C ALA A 84 -20.39 21.84 7.13
N GLN A 85 -19.56 22.02 8.16
CA GLN A 85 -19.91 22.87 9.31
C GLN A 85 -19.87 24.38 9.00
N LYS A 86 -19.25 24.78 7.89
CA LYS A 86 -19.00 26.18 7.52
C LYS A 86 -19.92 26.69 6.42
N THR A 87 -20.67 25.80 5.77
CA THR A 87 -21.55 26.15 4.66
C THR A 87 -22.77 25.23 4.64
N VAL A 88 -23.89 25.74 4.13
CA VAL A 88 -25.11 24.96 3.88
C VAL A 88 -25.26 24.55 2.41
N ASP A 89 -24.36 25.02 1.55
CA ASP A 89 -24.39 24.71 0.12
C ASP A 89 -23.78 23.33 -0.17
N VAL A 90 -24.65 22.40 -0.58
CA VAL A 90 -24.29 21.02 -0.88
C VAL A 90 -23.35 20.93 -2.08
N GLU A 91 -23.53 21.79 -3.09
CA GLU A 91 -22.68 21.74 -4.29
C GLU A 91 -21.25 22.21 -4.00
N SER A 92 -21.09 23.22 -3.15
CA SER A 92 -19.77 23.59 -2.60
C SER A 92 -19.12 22.43 -1.84
N ILE A 93 -19.88 21.72 -0.99
CA ILE A 93 -19.34 20.56 -0.23
C ILE A 93 -18.97 19.41 -1.16
N ARG A 94 -19.78 19.17 -2.20
CA ARG A 94 -19.53 18.17 -3.24
C ARG A 94 -18.23 18.47 -3.98
N ALA A 95 -18.10 19.68 -4.53
CA ALA A 95 -16.90 20.12 -5.24
C ALA A 95 -15.65 20.05 -4.36
N PHE A 96 -15.77 20.49 -3.10
CA PHE A 96 -14.68 20.40 -2.12
C PHE A 96 -14.26 18.96 -1.85
N THR A 97 -15.22 18.03 -1.74
CA THR A 97 -14.95 16.62 -1.48
C THR A 97 -14.24 15.96 -2.66
N ILE A 98 -14.72 16.20 -3.87
CA ILE A 98 -14.08 15.73 -5.12
C ILE A 98 -12.63 16.24 -5.21
N SER A 99 -12.43 17.53 -4.99
CA SER A 99 -11.10 18.16 -4.99
C SER A 99 -10.18 17.56 -3.92
N THR A 100 -10.70 17.31 -2.72
CA THR A 100 -9.95 16.69 -1.61
C THR A 100 -9.52 15.27 -1.95
N GLY A 101 -10.41 14.46 -2.54
CA GLY A 101 -10.09 13.10 -2.96
C GLY A 101 -9.04 13.07 -4.08
N GLN A 102 -9.18 13.94 -5.09
CA GLN A 102 -8.20 14.07 -6.17
C GLN A 102 -6.84 14.55 -5.65
N SER A 103 -6.84 15.49 -4.70
CA SER A 103 -5.63 15.98 -4.03
C SER A 103 -4.91 14.84 -3.30
N PHE A 104 -5.64 14.01 -2.55
CA PHE A 104 -5.06 12.84 -1.88
C PHE A 104 -4.39 11.88 -2.87
N ILE A 105 -5.07 11.56 -3.98
CA ILE A 105 -4.55 10.66 -5.02
C ILE A 105 -3.25 11.23 -5.61
N ASN A 106 -3.23 12.52 -5.94
CA ASN A 106 -2.06 13.19 -6.50
C ASN A 106 -0.91 13.23 -5.49
N SER A 107 -1.18 13.59 -4.23
CA SER A 107 -0.18 13.56 -3.15
C SER A 107 0.38 12.16 -2.90
N SER A 108 -0.45 11.11 -3.00
CA SER A 108 -0.01 9.72 -2.88
C SER A 108 0.95 9.31 -4.00
N LYS A 109 0.68 9.72 -5.25
CA LYS A 109 1.58 9.49 -6.40
C LYS A 109 2.91 10.24 -6.23
N MET A 110 2.84 11.51 -5.83
CA MET A 110 4.03 12.33 -5.57
C MET A 110 4.88 11.79 -4.42
N ALA A 111 4.26 11.31 -3.34
CA ALA A 111 4.96 10.72 -2.21
C ALA A 111 5.80 9.51 -2.64
N LYS A 112 5.29 8.67 -3.56
CA LYS A 112 6.05 7.55 -4.13
C LYS A 112 7.31 8.03 -4.86
N GLU A 113 7.18 9.04 -5.70
CA GLU A 113 8.31 9.62 -6.46
C GLU A 113 9.38 10.21 -5.52
N VAL A 114 8.93 10.99 -4.53
CA VAL A 114 9.81 11.59 -3.50
C VAL A 114 10.54 10.52 -2.69
N ILE A 115 9.83 9.45 -2.27
CA ILE A 115 10.47 8.30 -1.61
C ILE A 115 11.51 7.66 -2.53
N GLY A 116 11.18 7.49 -3.81
CA GLY A 116 12.10 6.98 -4.82
C GLY A 116 13.41 7.77 -4.88
N GLU A 117 13.31 9.10 -4.98
CA GLU A 117 14.47 9.98 -5.01
C GLU A 117 15.30 9.95 -3.73
N ILE A 118 14.64 10.01 -2.56
CA ILE A 118 15.31 10.02 -1.26
C ILE A 118 16.02 8.68 -1.02
N GLY A 119 15.33 7.57 -1.28
CA GLY A 119 15.89 6.22 -1.11
C GLY A 119 17.01 5.93 -2.09
N ALA A 120 16.90 6.38 -3.34
CA ALA A 120 17.94 6.19 -4.35
C ALA A 120 19.28 6.81 -3.92
N ARG A 121 19.27 7.91 -3.16
CA ARG A 121 20.49 8.53 -2.61
C ARG A 121 21.20 7.69 -1.54
N ARG A 122 20.52 6.70 -0.95
CA ARG A 122 21.11 5.76 0.03
C ARG A 122 21.73 4.51 -0.61
N ILE A 123 21.42 4.27 -1.88
CA ILE A 123 22.02 3.22 -2.70
C ILE A 123 23.33 3.73 -3.30
N ARG A 124 24.37 2.91 -3.33
CA ARG A 124 25.66 3.17 -3.99
C ARG A 124 25.74 2.44 -5.32
N ASP A 125 26.62 2.91 -6.19
CA ASP A 125 26.99 2.17 -7.40
C ASP A 125 27.62 0.83 -7.00
N GLY A 126 27.22 -0.25 -7.64
CA GLY A 126 27.66 -1.62 -7.35
C GLY A 126 26.90 -2.36 -6.26
N ASP A 127 25.95 -1.71 -5.56
CA ASP A 127 25.19 -2.36 -4.47
C ASP A 127 24.41 -3.59 -4.97
N VAL A 128 24.45 -4.65 -4.17
CA VAL A 128 23.53 -5.79 -4.22
C VAL A 128 22.40 -5.53 -3.22
N LEU A 129 21.18 -5.48 -3.72
CA LEU A 129 19.98 -5.14 -2.96
C LEU A 129 19.12 -6.39 -2.80
N LEU A 130 18.36 -6.47 -1.71
CA LEU A 130 17.33 -7.49 -1.54
C LEU A 130 15.97 -6.83 -1.26
N THR A 131 14.92 -7.36 -1.88
CA THR A 131 13.53 -6.93 -1.69
C THR A 131 12.59 -8.12 -1.52
N HIS A 132 11.39 -7.83 -1.02
CA HIS A 132 10.35 -8.80 -0.74
C HIS A 132 8.97 -8.27 -1.10
N CYS A 133 8.10 -9.15 -1.60
CA CYS A 133 6.79 -8.81 -2.17
C CYS A 133 6.90 -7.85 -3.37
N ASN A 134 5.79 -7.17 -3.70
CA ASN A 134 5.72 -6.09 -4.67
C ASN A 134 5.28 -4.79 -4.00
N SER A 135 6.25 -3.89 -3.82
CA SER A 135 6.09 -2.57 -3.22
C SER A 135 6.47 -1.51 -4.23
N SER A 136 5.50 -0.71 -4.67
CA SER A 136 5.73 0.38 -5.63
C SER A 136 6.69 1.45 -5.11
N ALA A 137 6.78 1.63 -3.78
CA ALA A 137 7.72 2.56 -3.16
C ALA A 137 9.16 2.02 -3.27
N THR A 138 9.33 0.71 -3.09
CA THR A 138 10.62 0.04 -3.21
C THR A 138 11.10 -0.01 -4.66
N THR A 139 10.24 -0.37 -5.62
CA THR A 139 10.61 -0.38 -7.04
C THR A 139 10.93 1.04 -7.52
N SER A 140 10.20 2.06 -7.05
CA SER A 140 10.53 3.46 -7.33
C SER A 140 11.93 3.85 -6.85
N ILE A 141 12.41 3.33 -5.71
CA ILE A 141 13.78 3.57 -5.22
C ILE A 141 14.82 2.96 -6.17
N PHE A 142 14.62 1.70 -6.56
CA PHE A 142 15.58 0.99 -7.42
C PHE A 142 15.63 1.57 -8.83
N ILE A 143 14.48 1.86 -9.42
CA ILE A 143 14.39 2.50 -10.74
C ILE A 143 15.01 3.91 -10.70
N SER A 144 14.76 4.69 -9.65
CA SER A 144 15.41 5.99 -9.49
C SER A 144 16.93 5.87 -9.32
N ALA A 145 17.42 4.86 -8.61
CA ALA A 145 18.86 4.61 -8.49
C ALA A 145 19.50 4.25 -9.86
N ALA A 146 18.85 3.40 -10.65
CA ALA A 146 19.29 3.06 -12.00
C ALA A 146 19.28 4.28 -12.93
N LYS A 147 18.24 5.12 -12.87
CA LYS A 147 18.17 6.40 -13.61
C LYS A 147 19.27 7.39 -13.22
N MET A 148 19.81 7.30 -12.00
CA MET A 148 20.99 8.05 -11.57
C MET A 148 22.31 7.46 -12.07
N GLY A 149 22.27 6.42 -12.91
CA GLY A 149 23.46 5.78 -13.50
C GLY A 149 24.12 4.72 -12.63
N LYS A 150 23.48 4.30 -11.52
CA LYS A 150 24.03 3.29 -10.61
C LYS A 150 23.78 1.89 -11.17
N ARG A 151 24.84 1.09 -11.29
CA ARG A 151 24.76 -0.33 -11.61
C ARG A 151 24.44 -1.08 -10.33
N ILE A 152 23.21 -1.57 -10.23
CA ILE A 152 22.71 -2.30 -9.06
C ILE A 152 22.24 -3.69 -9.49
N ARG A 153 22.33 -4.64 -8.56
CA ARG A 153 21.77 -5.99 -8.70
C ARG A 153 20.72 -6.20 -7.62
N VAL A 154 19.64 -6.90 -7.92
CA VAL A 154 18.54 -7.09 -6.96
C VAL A 154 18.20 -8.57 -6.80
N PHE A 155 18.27 -9.09 -5.58
CA PHE A 155 17.58 -10.31 -5.19
C PHE A 155 16.12 -9.98 -4.86
N ALA A 156 15.19 -10.61 -5.57
CA ALA A 156 13.77 -10.51 -5.29
C ALA A 156 13.23 -11.88 -4.87
N THR A 157 12.67 -11.96 -3.68
CA THR A 157 12.03 -13.19 -3.20
C THR A 157 10.72 -13.46 -3.93
N GLU A 158 10.41 -14.71 -4.28
CA GLU A 158 9.17 -15.08 -4.98
C GLU A 158 7.90 -14.65 -4.23
N THR A 159 7.92 -14.66 -2.89
CA THR A 159 6.81 -14.24 -2.01
C THR A 159 5.60 -15.17 -2.09
N ARG A 160 5.70 -16.35 -1.48
CA ARG A 160 4.54 -17.25 -1.33
C ARG A 160 3.45 -16.60 -0.44
N PRO A 161 2.17 -16.99 -0.61
CA PRO A 161 1.66 -17.98 -1.58
C PRO A 161 1.43 -17.45 -2.99
N LEU A 162 1.21 -16.14 -3.16
CA LEU A 162 0.68 -15.56 -4.40
C LEU A 162 1.75 -15.07 -5.39
N TYR A 163 3.03 -15.35 -5.12
CA TYR A 163 4.16 -15.06 -6.00
C TYR A 163 4.28 -13.58 -6.39
N GLN A 164 3.98 -12.65 -5.48
CA GLN A 164 4.03 -11.22 -5.79
C GLN A 164 5.44 -10.76 -6.22
N GLY A 165 6.49 -11.47 -5.80
CA GLY A 165 7.85 -11.21 -6.24
C GLY A 165 8.02 -11.23 -7.75
N HIS A 166 7.24 -12.04 -8.48
CA HIS A 166 7.32 -12.10 -9.94
C HIS A 166 6.92 -10.78 -10.61
N LEU A 167 5.98 -10.03 -10.00
CA LEU A 167 5.62 -8.70 -10.49
C LEU A 167 6.78 -7.71 -10.31
N THR A 168 7.48 -7.79 -9.16
CA THR A 168 8.67 -6.98 -8.89
C THR A 168 9.79 -7.29 -9.86
N VAL A 169 10.04 -8.57 -10.12
CA VAL A 169 11.06 -9.01 -11.08
C VAL A 169 10.74 -8.46 -12.46
N LYS A 170 9.50 -8.64 -12.93
CA LYS A 170 9.06 -8.09 -14.21
C LYS A 170 9.27 -6.58 -14.30
N GLU A 171 8.80 -5.82 -13.30
CA GLU A 171 8.90 -4.35 -13.28
C GLU A 171 10.36 -3.86 -13.32
N LEU A 172 11.25 -4.51 -12.56
CA LEU A 172 12.66 -4.13 -12.49
C LEU A 172 13.45 -4.55 -13.74
N THR A 173 13.18 -5.74 -14.28
CA THR A 173 13.79 -6.20 -15.54
C THR A 173 13.33 -5.35 -16.73
N ASP A 174 12.04 -4.98 -16.79
CA ASP A 174 11.51 -4.05 -17.80
C ASP A 174 12.20 -2.66 -17.71
N ALA A 175 12.73 -2.30 -16.53
CA ALA A 175 13.54 -1.10 -16.30
C ALA A 175 15.06 -1.30 -16.53
N GLY A 176 15.50 -2.47 -17.01
CA GLY A 176 16.90 -2.78 -17.32
C GLY A 176 17.78 -3.05 -16.10
N ILE A 177 17.19 -3.37 -14.95
CA ILE A 177 17.92 -3.74 -13.73
C ILE A 177 18.20 -5.25 -13.74
N ASP A 178 19.39 -5.65 -13.31
CA ASP A 178 19.75 -7.05 -13.11
C ASP A 178 19.06 -7.61 -11.86
N VAL A 179 18.21 -8.62 -12.06
CA VAL A 179 17.37 -9.18 -10.99
C VAL A 179 17.50 -10.70 -10.96
N THR A 180 17.77 -11.24 -9.78
CA THR A 180 17.74 -12.67 -9.51
C THR A 180 16.54 -13.01 -8.63
N VAL A 181 15.71 -13.95 -9.08
CA VAL A 181 14.59 -14.47 -8.29
C VAL A 181 15.10 -15.56 -7.35
N ILE A 182 14.68 -15.49 -6.08
CA ILE A 182 14.99 -16.53 -5.09
C ILE A 182 13.71 -16.98 -4.38
N VAL A 183 13.69 -18.22 -3.90
CA VAL A 183 12.64 -18.66 -2.98
C VAL A 183 12.79 -17.97 -1.62
N ASP A 184 11.71 -17.81 -0.88
CA ASP A 184 11.71 -17.10 0.41
C ASP A 184 12.71 -17.73 1.41
N SER A 185 12.84 -19.07 1.40
CA SER A 185 13.77 -19.83 2.26
C SER A 185 15.25 -19.58 1.95
N ALA A 186 15.59 -19.07 0.76
CA ALA A 186 16.97 -18.83 0.37
C ALA A 186 17.51 -17.47 0.84
N VAL A 187 16.66 -16.61 1.43
CA VAL A 187 17.04 -15.26 1.90
C VAL A 187 18.31 -15.29 2.74
N ARG A 188 18.38 -16.16 3.74
CA ARG A 188 19.54 -16.20 4.63
C ARG A 188 20.79 -16.68 3.90
N HIS A 189 20.65 -17.61 2.97
CA HIS A 189 21.76 -18.13 2.18
C HIS A 189 22.42 -17.02 1.36
N VAL A 190 21.64 -16.17 0.69
CA VAL A 190 22.18 -15.07 -0.14
C VAL A 190 22.54 -13.81 0.64
N MET A 191 22.15 -13.70 1.92
CA MET A 191 22.32 -12.46 2.70
C MET A 191 23.79 -12.01 2.81
N HIS A 192 24.75 -12.92 2.72
CA HIS A 192 26.18 -12.61 2.75
C HIS A 192 26.65 -11.80 1.53
N GLU A 193 25.90 -11.82 0.43
CA GLU A 193 26.16 -11.03 -0.78
C GLU A 193 25.40 -9.69 -0.78
N VAL A 194 24.44 -9.49 0.12
CA VAL A 194 23.52 -8.35 0.12
C VAL A 194 24.12 -7.18 0.87
N ASP A 195 24.18 -6.01 0.23
CA ASP A 195 24.63 -4.77 0.87
C ASP A 195 23.50 -4.09 1.65
N ARG A 196 22.27 -4.13 1.12
CA ARG A 196 21.09 -3.46 1.71
C ARG A 196 19.81 -4.23 1.41
N VAL A 197 18.93 -4.30 2.41
CA VAL A 197 17.55 -4.73 2.22
C VAL A 197 16.65 -3.50 2.10
N VAL A 198 15.74 -3.49 1.14
CA VAL A 198 14.69 -2.47 1.02
C VAL A 198 13.35 -3.16 0.83
N VAL A 199 12.39 -2.86 1.71
CA VAL A 199 11.01 -3.39 1.63
C VAL A 199 9.98 -2.28 1.69
N GLY A 200 8.73 -2.60 1.35
CA GLY A 200 7.59 -1.71 1.61
C GLY A 200 7.04 -1.84 3.02
N ALA A 201 5.92 -1.17 3.24
CA ALA A 201 5.08 -1.35 4.42
C ALA A 201 3.60 -1.33 4.03
N ASP A 202 2.80 -2.08 4.78
CA ASP A 202 1.33 -1.97 4.80
C ASP A 202 0.87 -1.08 5.97
N ALA A 203 1.55 -1.17 7.12
CA ALA A 203 1.38 -0.27 8.25
C ALA A 203 2.69 -0.02 9.02
N VAL A 204 2.80 1.15 9.65
CA VAL A 204 3.85 1.50 10.61
C VAL A 204 3.19 1.91 11.92
N ALA A 205 3.50 1.20 13.01
CA ALA A 205 2.97 1.46 14.34
C ALA A 205 3.74 2.58 15.06
N ALA A 206 3.13 3.17 16.08
CA ALA A 206 3.69 4.27 16.87
C ALA A 206 5.01 3.94 17.57
N ASN A 207 5.22 2.67 17.93
CA ASN A 207 6.48 2.20 18.51
C ASN A 207 7.57 1.89 17.46
N GLY A 208 7.30 2.14 16.17
CA GLY A 208 8.21 1.87 15.06
C GLY A 208 8.11 0.48 14.46
N ALA A 209 7.23 -0.40 14.97
CA ALA A 209 7.00 -1.70 14.37
C ALA A 209 6.40 -1.56 12.96
N VAL A 210 6.82 -2.43 12.04
CA VAL A 210 6.37 -2.42 10.65
C VAL A 210 5.57 -3.68 10.37
N VAL A 211 4.36 -3.50 9.87
CA VAL A 211 3.52 -4.58 9.34
C VAL A 211 3.64 -4.55 7.81
N ASN A 212 4.02 -5.68 7.24
CA ASN A 212 4.20 -5.89 5.81
C ASN A 212 3.95 -7.38 5.51
N LYS A 213 4.13 -7.78 4.25
CA LYS A 213 3.96 -9.16 3.79
C LYS A 213 4.66 -10.20 4.70
N ILE A 214 3.97 -11.33 4.92
CA ILE A 214 4.53 -12.51 5.61
C ILE A 214 5.92 -12.86 5.06
N GLY A 215 6.89 -13.06 5.95
CA GLY A 215 8.31 -13.24 5.60
C GLY A 215 9.17 -12.01 5.84
N THR A 216 8.61 -10.79 5.84
CA THR A 216 9.37 -9.54 6.06
C THR A 216 10.20 -9.56 7.36
N SER A 217 9.65 -10.07 8.46
CA SER A 217 10.35 -10.14 9.75
C SER A 217 11.53 -11.11 9.74
N LEU A 218 11.42 -12.24 9.03
CA LEU A 218 12.53 -13.19 8.87
C LEU A 218 13.67 -12.60 8.04
N ILE A 219 13.34 -11.81 7.01
CA ILE A 219 14.33 -11.08 6.23
C ILE A 219 15.02 -10.02 7.10
N ALA A 220 14.25 -9.27 7.90
CA ALA A 220 14.82 -8.29 8.83
C ALA A 220 15.75 -8.93 9.85
N LEU A 221 15.38 -10.10 10.39
CA LEU A 221 16.22 -10.88 11.30
C LEU A 221 17.53 -11.33 10.63
N ALA A 222 17.44 -11.93 9.45
CA ALA A 222 18.62 -12.37 8.70
C ALA A 222 19.54 -11.20 8.32
N ALA A 223 18.97 -10.06 7.94
CA ALA A 223 19.73 -8.84 7.64
C ALA A 223 20.43 -8.31 8.89
N HIS A 224 19.73 -8.25 10.02
CA HIS A 224 20.30 -7.80 11.29
C HIS A 224 21.48 -8.70 11.72
N GLU A 225 21.31 -10.01 11.65
CA GLU A 225 22.38 -10.98 11.97
C GLU A 225 23.61 -10.82 11.06
N ALA A 226 23.39 -10.56 9.78
CA ALA A 226 24.46 -10.30 8.81
C ALA A 226 24.99 -8.85 8.84
N SER A 227 24.52 -8.00 9.77
CA SER A 227 24.86 -6.56 9.83
C SER A 227 24.52 -5.77 8.55
N VAL A 228 23.53 -6.26 7.78
CA VAL A 228 22.99 -5.61 6.58
C VAL A 228 21.94 -4.59 6.98
N ARG A 229 22.01 -3.38 6.41
CA ARG A 229 21.03 -2.33 6.71
C ARG A 229 19.68 -2.67 6.10
N PHE A 230 18.64 -2.59 6.92
CA PHE A 230 17.26 -2.82 6.53
C PHE A 230 16.49 -1.50 6.43
N PHE A 231 16.03 -1.17 5.22
CA PHE A 231 15.27 0.04 4.93
C PHE A 231 13.80 -0.29 4.64
N VAL A 232 12.92 0.56 5.15
CA VAL A 232 11.48 0.48 4.90
C VAL A 232 11.03 1.72 4.15
N ALA A 233 10.46 1.52 2.97
CA ALA A 233 9.91 2.57 2.12
C ALA A 233 8.39 2.68 2.37
N ALA A 234 7.97 3.75 3.05
CA ALA A 234 6.57 3.95 3.44
C ALA A 234 6.12 5.41 3.32
N GLU A 235 4.95 5.61 2.73
CA GLU A 235 4.24 6.88 2.71
C GLU A 235 3.66 7.21 4.10
N THR A 236 3.46 8.50 4.38
CA THR A 236 2.95 8.98 5.68
C THR A 236 1.55 8.46 6.02
N PHE A 237 0.70 8.21 5.02
CA PHE A 237 -0.63 7.64 5.24
C PHE A 237 -0.62 6.16 5.63
N LYS A 238 0.55 5.52 5.73
CA LYS A 238 0.71 4.14 6.24
C LYS A 238 1.02 4.08 7.73
N PHE A 239 1.18 5.22 8.39
CA PHE A 239 1.33 5.26 9.85
C PHE A 239 -0.04 5.01 10.50
N SER A 240 -0.10 4.10 11.46
CA SER A 240 -1.34 3.70 12.12
C SER A 240 -1.63 4.59 13.33
N PRO A 241 -2.60 5.52 13.26
CA PRO A 241 -2.92 6.40 14.39
C PRO A 241 -3.47 5.64 15.60
N GLU A 242 -4.18 4.52 15.39
CA GLU A 242 -4.79 3.74 16.48
C GLU A 242 -3.74 3.16 17.44
N THR A 243 -2.54 2.88 16.92
CA THR A 243 -1.44 2.35 17.74
C THR A 243 -0.90 3.35 18.76
N LEU A 244 -1.22 4.65 18.64
CA LEU A 244 -0.88 5.66 19.65
C LEU A 244 -1.69 5.49 20.95
N ILE A 245 -2.90 4.94 20.85
CA ILE A 245 -3.80 4.73 22.00
C ILE A 245 -3.89 3.25 22.40
N GLY A 246 -2.92 2.44 21.96
CA GLY A 246 -2.84 1.01 22.27
C GLY A 246 -3.64 0.09 21.34
N GLY A 247 -4.20 0.60 20.25
CA GLY A 247 -4.83 -0.22 19.23
C GLY A 247 -3.81 -1.14 18.54
N LEU A 248 -4.22 -2.36 18.21
CA LEU A 248 -3.39 -3.32 17.47
C LEU A 248 -3.64 -3.21 15.97
N VAL A 249 -2.63 -3.51 15.16
CA VAL A 249 -2.83 -3.71 13.72
C VAL A 249 -3.31 -5.14 13.52
N GLU A 250 -4.55 -5.29 13.04
CA GLU A 250 -5.13 -6.59 12.73
C GLU A 250 -4.39 -7.26 11.58
N ILE A 251 -4.12 -8.57 11.73
CA ILE A 251 -3.49 -9.38 10.69
C ILE A 251 -4.58 -10.14 9.94
N GLU A 252 -4.78 -9.77 8.68
CA GLU A 252 -5.70 -10.45 7.76
C GLU A 252 -5.28 -11.91 7.54
N GLU A 253 -6.09 -12.84 8.06
CA GLU A 253 -6.04 -14.25 7.71
C GLU A 253 -6.80 -14.48 6.39
N ARG A 254 -6.19 -15.27 5.50
CA ARG A 254 -6.73 -15.54 4.16
C ARG A 254 -6.99 -17.03 3.97
N SER A 255 -7.71 -17.36 2.91
CA SER A 255 -8.12 -18.74 2.64
C SER A 255 -6.90 -19.67 2.57
N PRO A 256 -6.94 -20.86 3.21
CA PRO A 256 -5.92 -21.87 3.04
C PRO A 256 -5.81 -22.33 1.58
N THR A 257 -6.85 -22.10 0.77
CA THR A 257 -6.86 -22.42 -0.66
C THR A 257 -5.84 -21.62 -1.49
N GLU A 258 -5.26 -20.55 -0.92
CA GLU A 258 -4.13 -19.84 -1.54
C GLU A 258 -2.82 -20.66 -1.46
N LEU A 259 -2.70 -21.58 -0.51
CA LEU A 259 -1.51 -22.41 -0.31
C LEU A 259 -1.61 -23.74 -1.06
N VAL A 260 -2.75 -24.41 -0.93
CA VAL A 260 -3.06 -25.75 -1.45
C VAL A 260 -4.48 -25.74 -2.00
N ASP A 261 -4.84 -26.60 -2.94
CA ASP A 261 -6.22 -26.65 -3.41
C ASP A 261 -7.20 -27.26 -2.37
N GLU A 262 -8.50 -27.12 -2.62
CA GLU A 262 -9.52 -27.70 -1.75
C GLU A 262 -9.47 -29.23 -1.68
N GLU A 263 -8.96 -29.90 -2.72
CA GLU A 263 -8.88 -31.35 -2.78
C GLU A 263 -7.85 -31.86 -1.76
N PHE A 264 -6.69 -31.20 -1.70
CA PHE A 264 -5.65 -31.47 -0.71
C PHE A 264 -6.15 -31.29 0.73
N LEU A 265 -7.01 -30.31 1.01
CA LEU A 265 -7.53 -30.05 2.37
C LEU A 265 -8.58 -31.06 2.84
N LYS A 266 -9.21 -31.78 1.91
CA LYS A 266 -10.26 -32.78 2.20
C LYS A 266 -9.70 -34.20 2.34
N ALA A 267 -8.46 -34.43 1.89
CA ALA A 267 -7.73 -35.69 1.99
C ALA A 267 -7.11 -35.88 3.37
#